data_AF-A0A117N328-F1
#
_entry.id   AF-A0A117N328-F1
#
_cell.length_a   1.000
_cell.length_b   1.000
_cell.length_c   1.000
_cell.angle_alpha   90.00
_cell.angle_beta   90.00
_cell.angle_gamma   90.00
#
_symmetry.space_group_name_H-M   'P 1'
#
loop_
_entity.id
_entity.type
_entity.pdbx_description
1 polymer ?
#
loop_
_entity_poly.entity_id
_entity_poly.type
_entity_poly.pdbx_seq_one_letter_code
_entity_poly.pdbx_strand_id
1 'polypeptide(L)'
;MRVRPELDPDVDDEAPTGFDLITPYDEVHYVTYLRLLDGEKDGADWTEVARIVLHRDPATDEKRTRRCWESHLARAHWMTKHGYRQILEQAVGEAKHRDS
;
A
#
# COMPACT_ATOMS: atom_id res chain seq x y z
N MET A 1 5.67 11.53 11.86
CA MET A 1 5.56 10.06 11.71
C MET A 1 5.23 9.47 13.08
N ARG A 2 3.96 9.17 13.34
CA ARG A 2 3.51 8.71 14.69
C ARG A 2 3.66 7.21 14.91
N VAL A 3 4.09 6.44 13.91
CA VAL A 3 4.42 5.01 14.01
C VAL A 3 5.68 4.78 13.18
N ARG A 4 6.64 3.98 13.67
CA ARG A 4 7.72 3.47 12.80
C ARG A 4 7.04 2.64 11.71
N PRO A 5 7.28 2.91 10.42
CA PRO A 5 6.68 2.10 9.38
C PRO A 5 7.10 0.64 9.60
N GLU A 6 6.09 -0.23 9.70
CA GLU A 6 6.32 -1.67 9.70
C GLU A 6 6.85 -2.01 8.30
N LEU A 7 8.02 -2.65 8.24
CA LEU A 7 8.71 -2.87 6.98
C LEU A 7 8.10 -4.03 6.17
N ASP A 8 7.35 -4.89 6.85
CA ASP A 8 6.85 -6.16 6.31
C ASP A 8 5.54 -6.58 7.00
N PRO A 9 4.48 -5.73 7.00
CA PRO A 9 3.21 -6.09 7.59
C PRO A 9 2.50 -7.18 6.77
N ASP A 10 1.78 -8.07 7.45
CA ASP A 10 0.84 -8.97 6.79
C ASP A 10 -0.34 -8.20 6.20
N VAL A 11 -0.84 -8.65 5.05
CA VAL A 11 -1.93 -8.00 4.31
C VAL A 11 -3.26 -8.73 4.43
N ASP A 12 -4.33 -7.96 4.45
CA ASP A 12 -5.69 -8.48 4.28
C ASP A 12 -5.86 -9.10 2.88
N ASP A 13 -6.95 -9.83 2.69
CA ASP A 13 -7.26 -10.46 1.39
C ASP A 13 -7.40 -9.46 0.25
N GLU A 14 -7.94 -8.28 0.55
CA GLU A 14 -8.14 -7.20 -0.41
C GLU A 14 -7.78 -5.87 0.24
N ALA A 15 -7.15 -5.00 -0.54
CA ALA A 15 -6.87 -3.64 -0.10
C ALA A 15 -8.17 -2.82 0.03
N PRO A 16 -8.17 -1.74 0.84
CA PRO A 16 -9.31 -0.85 0.97
C PRO A 16 -9.82 -0.35 -0.39
N THR A 17 -11.13 -0.44 -0.57
CA THR A 17 -11.83 0.13 -1.72
C THR A 17 -12.58 1.40 -1.27
N GLY A 18 -12.60 2.43 -2.12
CA GLY A 18 -13.16 3.74 -1.78
C GLY A 18 -12.18 4.87 -2.12
N PHE A 19 -12.64 5.81 -2.94
CA PHE A 19 -11.77 6.72 -3.69
C PHE A 19 -11.33 7.97 -2.96
N ASP A 20 -11.76 8.18 -1.71
CA ASP A 20 -11.81 9.56 -1.21
C ASP A 20 -10.85 9.85 -0.07
N LEU A 21 -10.42 8.86 0.72
CA LEU A 21 -9.56 9.10 1.89
C LEU A 21 -8.52 8.00 2.12
N ILE A 22 -7.36 8.41 2.64
CA ILE A 22 -6.37 7.52 3.25
C ILE A 22 -6.97 6.90 4.51
N THR A 23 -6.81 5.59 4.65
CA THR A 23 -7.28 4.83 5.81
C THR A 23 -6.11 4.47 6.74
N PRO A 24 -6.36 4.11 8.01
CA PRO A 24 -5.32 3.55 8.88
C PRO A 24 -4.63 2.31 8.30
N TYR A 25 -5.34 1.53 7.48
CA TYR A 25 -4.74 0.41 6.75
C TYR A 25 -3.66 0.90 5.79
N ASP A 26 -3.93 1.96 5.02
CA ASP A 26 -2.94 2.50 4.09
C ASP A 26 -1.69 3.01 4.81
N GLU A 27 -1.85 3.63 5.99
CA GLU A 27 -0.73 4.14 6.79
C GLU A 27 0.23 3.05 7.25
N VAL A 28 -0.28 1.86 7.56
CA VAL A 28 0.52 0.68 7.91
C VAL A 28 1.24 0.12 6.67
N HIS A 29 0.59 0.17 5.51
CA HIS A 29 1.03 -0.52 4.29
C HIS A 29 1.81 0.35 3.29
N TYR A 30 2.27 1.55 3.68
CA TYR A 30 3.03 2.43 2.78
C TYR A 30 4.27 1.74 2.18
N VAL A 31 5.02 0.97 2.97
CA VAL A 31 6.21 0.25 2.48
C VAL A 31 5.81 -0.86 1.52
N THR A 32 4.75 -1.61 1.84
CA THR A 32 4.17 -2.64 0.96
C THR A 32 3.79 -2.06 -0.40
N TYR A 33 3.08 -0.92 -0.43
CA TYR A 33 2.71 -0.25 -1.67
C TYR A 33 3.91 0.19 -2.51
N LEU A 34 4.96 0.73 -1.88
CA LEU A 34 6.20 1.10 -2.59
C LEU A 34 6.87 -0.13 -3.22
N ARG A 35 6.99 -1.24 -2.47
CA ARG A 35 7.57 -2.49 -2.98
C ARG A 35 6.77 -3.10 -4.14
N LEU A 36 5.44 -2.99 -4.11
CA LEU A 36 4.58 -3.41 -5.22
C LEU A 36 4.82 -2.56 -6.49
N LEU A 37 4.92 -1.24 -6.33
CA LEU A 37 5.18 -0.32 -7.44
C LEU A 37 6.57 -0.50 -8.04
N ASP A 38 7.59 -0.73 -7.21
CA ASP A 38 8.94 -1.06 -7.69
C ASP A 38 8.94 -2.39 -8.45
N GLY A 39 8.26 -3.42 -7.95
CA GLY A 39 8.10 -4.70 -8.65
C GLY A 39 7.40 -4.55 -10.02
N GLU A 40 6.33 -3.76 -10.10
CA GLU A 40 5.66 -3.46 -11.37
C GLU A 40 6.58 -2.71 -12.33
N LYS A 41 7.29 -1.70 -11.83
CA LYS A 41 8.23 -0.88 -12.62
C LYS A 41 9.40 -1.68 -13.19
N ASP A 42 9.92 -2.63 -12.42
CA ASP A 42 11.01 -3.52 -12.83
C ASP A 42 10.52 -4.67 -13.72
N GLY A 43 9.20 -4.79 -13.94
CA GLY A 43 8.60 -5.84 -14.76
C GLY A 43 8.68 -7.22 -14.10
N ALA A 44 8.74 -7.28 -12.77
CA ALA A 44 8.82 -8.52 -12.02
C ALA A 44 7.55 -9.38 -12.21
N ASP A 45 7.69 -10.70 -12.11
CA ASP A 45 6.54 -11.58 -12.14
C ASP A 45 5.66 -11.34 -10.90
N TRP A 46 4.36 -11.18 -11.13
CA TRP A 46 3.39 -10.98 -10.06
C TRP A 46 3.41 -12.12 -9.04
N THR A 47 3.76 -13.34 -9.46
CA THR A 47 3.84 -14.49 -8.53
C THR A 47 5.01 -14.38 -7.56
N GLU A 48 6.13 -13.79 -7.98
CA GLU A 48 7.30 -13.53 -7.15
C GLU A 48 7.01 -12.38 -6.19
N VAL A 49 6.44 -11.29 -6.71
CA VAL A 49 6.03 -10.13 -5.91
C VAL A 49 5.00 -10.53 -4.84
N ALA A 50 3.99 -11.34 -5.20
CA ALA A 50 2.98 -11.79 -4.24
C ALA A 50 3.57 -12.62 -3.09
N ARG A 51 4.59 -13.45 -3.35
CA ARG A 51 5.27 -14.23 -2.31
C ARG A 51 6.13 -13.35 -1.41
N ILE A 52 6.91 -12.45 -2.02
CA ILE A 52 7.93 -11.66 -1.32
C ILE A 52 7.34 -10.45 -0.59
N VAL A 53 6.29 -9.83 -1.14
CA VAL A 53 5.74 -8.56 -0.66
C VAL A 53 4.40 -8.74 0.06
N LEU A 54 3.59 -9.72 -0.35
CA LEU A 54 2.25 -9.96 0.23
C LEU A 54 2.17 -11.23 1.07
N HIS A 55 3.28 -11.96 1.21
CA HIS A 55 3.39 -13.23 1.93
C HIS A 55 2.36 -14.28 1.48
N ARG A 56 1.97 -14.26 0.20
CA ARG A 56 0.96 -15.16 -0.38
C ARG A 56 1.55 -16.04 -1.45
N ASP A 57 1.28 -17.34 -1.36
CA ASP A 57 1.75 -18.31 -2.34
C ASP A 57 0.66 -18.64 -3.38
N PRO A 58 0.84 -18.24 -4.65
CA PRO A 58 -0.11 -18.58 -5.71
C PRO A 58 -0.16 -20.08 -6.00
N ALA A 59 0.80 -20.90 -5.54
CA ALA A 59 0.70 -22.36 -5.64
C ALA A 59 -0.36 -22.95 -4.69
N THR A 60 -0.72 -22.24 -3.61
CA THR A 60 -1.76 -22.66 -2.66
C THR A 60 -3.15 -22.24 -3.14
N ASP A 61 -3.31 -20.98 -3.55
CA ASP A 61 -4.54 -20.45 -4.12
C ASP A 61 -4.21 -19.30 -5.08
N GLU A 62 -4.03 -19.64 -6.36
CA GLU A 62 -3.66 -18.69 -7.40
C GLU A 62 -4.68 -17.56 -7.52
N LYS A 63 -5.98 -17.88 -7.49
CA LYS A 63 -7.06 -16.92 -7.74
C LYS A 63 -7.18 -15.91 -6.60
N ARG A 64 -7.08 -16.35 -5.35
CA ARG A 64 -7.11 -15.44 -4.19
C ARG A 64 -5.83 -14.63 -4.10
N THR A 65 -4.68 -15.23 -4.37
CA THR A 65 -3.39 -14.53 -4.37
C THR A 65 -3.36 -13.44 -5.44
N ARG A 66 -3.83 -13.75 -6.64
CA ARG A 66 -3.93 -12.79 -7.74
C ARG A 66 -4.84 -11.62 -7.40
N ARG A 67 -6.02 -11.88 -6.82
CA ARG A 67 -6.93 -10.80 -6.37
C ARG A 67 -6.30 -9.90 -5.30
N CYS A 68 -5.60 -10.50 -4.33
CA CYS A 68 -4.88 -9.74 -3.32
C CYS A 68 -3.82 -8.85 -3.98
N TRP A 69 -3.02 -9.39 -4.90
CA TRP A 69 -2.03 -8.63 -5.66
C TRP A 69 -2.66 -7.48 -6.48
N GLU A 70 -3.70 -7.76 -7.26
CA GLU A 70 -4.38 -6.77 -8.09
C GLU A 70 -5.00 -5.63 -7.25
N SER A 71 -5.67 -5.96 -6.14
CA SER A 71 -6.29 -4.95 -5.26
C SER A 71 -5.26 -4.05 -4.58
N HIS A 72 -4.16 -4.62 -4.07
CA HIS A 72 -3.10 -3.85 -3.42
C HIS A 72 -2.31 -3.00 -4.42
N LEU A 73 -2.03 -3.52 -5.62
CA LEU A 73 -1.38 -2.74 -6.67
C LEU A 73 -2.27 -1.59 -7.14
N ALA A 74 -3.58 -1.84 -7.31
CA ALA A 74 -4.54 -0.78 -7.63
C ALA A 74 -4.60 0.31 -6.54
N ARG A 75 -4.56 -0.09 -5.26
CA ARG A 75 -4.54 0.87 -4.15
C ARG A 75 -3.21 1.64 -4.08
N ALA A 76 -2.08 1.00 -4.34
CA ALA A 76 -0.77 1.64 -4.45
C ALA A 76 -0.77 2.72 -5.55
N HIS A 77 -1.36 2.43 -6.72
CA HIS A 77 -1.57 3.41 -7.79
C HIS A 77 -2.48 4.57 -7.37
N TRP A 78 -3.51 4.33 -6.58
CA TRP A 78 -4.35 5.39 -6.05
C TRP A 78 -3.58 6.28 -5.06
N MET A 79 -2.71 5.69 -4.22
CA MET A 79 -1.87 6.43 -3.28
C MET A 79 -0.94 7.41 -3.99
N THR A 80 -0.38 7.05 -5.14
CA THR A 80 0.50 7.95 -5.92
C THR A 80 -0.28 9.05 -6.65
N LYS A 81 -1.51 8.79 -7.09
CA LYS A 81 -2.32 9.74 -7.86
C LYS A 81 -3.16 10.68 -7.00
N HIS A 82 -3.68 10.19 -5.88
CA HIS A 82 -4.66 10.89 -5.04
C HIS A 82 -4.20 10.99 -3.58
N GLY A 83 -3.75 9.87 -2.99
CA GLY A 83 -3.38 9.82 -1.57
C GLY A 83 -2.26 10.80 -1.19
N TYR A 84 -1.23 10.96 -2.03
CA TYR A 84 -0.08 11.82 -1.72
C TYR A 84 -0.48 13.26 -1.35
N ARG A 85 -1.54 13.81 -1.99
CA ARG A 85 -2.02 15.16 -1.71
C ARG A 85 -2.54 15.28 -0.27
N GLN A 86 -3.28 14.27 0.19
CA GLN A 86 -3.82 14.24 1.55
C GLN A 86 -2.69 14.15 2.59
N ILE A 87 -1.63 13.38 2.31
CA ILE A 87 -0.45 13.32 3.18
C ILE A 87 0.19 14.69 3.33
N LEU A 88 0.33 15.44 2.22
CA LEU A 88 0.89 16.80 2.26
C LEU A 88 -0.01 17.77 3.02
N GLU A 89 -1.32 17.70 2.81
CA GLU A 89 -2.29 18.53 3.52
C GLU A 89 -2.28 18.26 5.03
N GLN A 90 -2.22 16.99 5.44
CA GLN A 90 -2.07 16.59 6.84
C GLN A 90 -0.78 17.14 7.46
N ALA A 91 0.36 16.99 6.76
CA ALA A 91 1.65 17.48 7.24
C ALA A 91 1.66 19.01 7.43
N VAL A 92 1.03 19.75 6.50
CA VAL A 92 0.88 21.22 6.61
C VAL A 92 -0.03 21.60 7.78
N GLY A 93 -1.11 20.85 8.01
CA GLY A 93 -2.00 21.05 9.16
C GLY A 93 -1.28 20.83 10.50
N GLU A 94 -0.48 19.76 10.61
CA GLU A 94 0.31 19.45 11.80
C GLU A 94 1.35 20.53 12.13
N ALA A 95 2.03 21.06 11.10
CA ALA A 95 3.01 22.13 11.28
C ALA A 95 2.37 23.40 11.86
N LYS A 96 1.20 23.81 11.33
CA LYS A 96 0.47 24.99 11.82
C LYS A 96 0.01 24.85 13.27
N HIS A 97 -0.37 23.65 13.70
CA HIS A 97 -0.76 23.40 15.08
C HIS A 97 0.44 23.41 16.05
N ARG A 98 1.65 23.05 15.59
CA ARG A 98 2.86 23.10 16.44
C ARG A 98 3.36 24.52 16.71
N ASP A 99 3.06 25.46 15.81
CA ASP A 99 3.51 26.85 15.87
C ASP A 99 2.48 27.81 16.52
N SER A 100 1.34 27.28 17.00
CA SER A 100 0.27 28.01 17.70
C SER A 100 0.26 27.69 19.19
#